data_AF-A0A2R7NZH9-F1
#
_entry.id   AF-A0A2R7NZH9-F1
#
_cell.length_a   1.000
_cell.length_b   1.000
_cell.length_c   1.000
_cell.angle_alpha   90.00
_cell.angle_beta   90.00
_cell.angle_gamma   90.00
#
_symmetry.space_group_name_H-M   'P 1'
#
loop_
_entity.id
_entity.type
_entity.pdbx_description
1 polymer ?
#
loop_
_entity_poly.entity_id
_entity_poly.type
_entity_poly.pdbx_seq_one_letter_code
_entity_poly.pdbx_strand_id
1 'polypeptide(L)'
;MIAALSGFTAVAESAGQELTKEPLVIAPIVEGIHLCDEAASNKSITSLADAYALCRKSKLDGASAVNRLLNTLEPGGPKGAVQVGYTATLQLLALYQKTPRGWEIDPTRVDDFLSILRKVQRPVVVYLAADHFDSLGPISEELSKDPQNMLQLRDGKPLELNYFGYQIMPYTLSTNPAIPVNHYRFQALGYVAKKIKALPKSVQNRVVAYTLAGELHQMFPDFENGMGAYQGIQVTDYSPSSIIDFRKWLVAKYKSVDSLNATIGSTYAKFEDVPAPSKDIRKEKLGSFGEHYDAFADGTLPIAGWLWDPLKKIQQLELHVDSEYVGPIAYGFNRLDVYRAEASITTPSTGFRYDLDFTRIKPGRHIAQVIAKSQGIPYQVAEVEFVVVARDQAAPPSAKPKKIASLKAAVTLSGVRSWLDQPRPLQDVYYNPLAREWNLFREFQVFQFLKYFREQALKAGLPASKLFSHQIVPNVNSSWNPQLFAVGKTLEGTAPWNHGLNMYGGATDSAWLRDFMAQHGIRGYGVPEFNPQQWKREGVHLAAMQSHLKAGARFISPYYFSVVPARFKGPEQGVNRMELRPDNTADGSDRFYRAIIEFAAQ
;
A
#
# COMPACT_ATOMS: atom_id res chain seq x y z
N MET A 1 41.24 36.94 -54.47
CA MET A 1 40.02 36.12 -54.51
C MET A 1 39.33 36.27 -53.16
N ILE A 2 38.39 37.20 -53.02
CA ILE A 2 36.92 37.01 -53.13
C ILE A 2 36.43 36.19 -51.92
N ALA A 3 35.94 36.79 -50.83
CA ALA A 3 34.66 37.48 -50.62
C ALA A 3 33.46 36.54 -50.33
N ALA A 4 32.81 36.84 -49.19
CA ALA A 4 31.39 36.67 -48.83
C ALA A 4 30.69 35.30 -48.97
N LEU A 5 30.01 34.85 -47.89
CA LEU A 5 28.54 34.87 -47.84
C LEU A 5 27.99 34.44 -46.47
N SER A 6 26.99 35.21 -46.07
CA SER A 6 26.08 35.17 -44.93
C SER A 6 25.20 33.92 -44.83
N GLY A 7 24.88 33.49 -43.60
CA GLY A 7 23.85 32.51 -43.28
C GLY A 7 22.92 33.02 -42.18
N PHE A 8 21.64 33.17 -42.52
CA PHE A 8 20.54 33.70 -41.73
C PHE A 8 20.27 32.94 -40.41
N THR A 9 20.00 33.67 -39.33
CA THR A 9 19.37 33.17 -38.11
C THR A 9 17.84 33.18 -38.28
N ALA A 10 17.24 32.02 -38.51
CA ALA A 10 15.80 31.83 -38.40
C ALA A 10 15.44 31.56 -36.94
N VAL A 11 14.76 32.51 -36.30
CA VAL A 11 14.07 32.32 -35.01
C VAL A 11 12.81 31.52 -35.31
N ALA A 12 12.82 30.23 -35.00
CA ALA A 12 11.60 29.43 -34.98
C ALA A 12 10.90 29.68 -33.64
N GLU A 13 9.85 30.51 -33.66
CA GLU A 13 8.82 30.51 -32.62
C GLU A 13 8.14 29.14 -32.62
N SER A 14 8.58 28.27 -31.72
CA SER A 14 7.79 27.11 -31.35
C SER A 14 6.56 27.63 -30.58
N ALA A 15 5.42 27.72 -31.27
CA ALA A 15 4.13 27.83 -30.61
C ALA A 15 4.04 26.70 -29.58
N GLY A 16 4.08 27.06 -28.30
CA GLY A 16 3.88 26.14 -27.20
C GLY A 16 2.51 25.51 -27.36
N GLN A 17 2.49 24.23 -27.76
CA GLN A 17 1.33 23.39 -27.52
C GLN A 17 1.19 23.34 -26.00
N GLU A 18 0.28 24.14 -25.44
CA GLU A 18 -0.22 23.91 -24.10
C GLU A 18 -0.73 22.46 -24.09
N LEU A 19 0.08 21.57 -23.52
CA LEU A 19 -0.38 20.25 -23.13
C LEU A 19 -1.55 20.52 -22.18
N THR A 20 -2.78 20.37 -22.69
CA THR A 20 -3.98 20.47 -21.87
C THR A 20 -3.83 19.45 -20.75
N LYS A 21 -3.52 19.93 -19.55
CA LYS A 21 -3.26 19.08 -18.38
C LYS A 21 -4.55 18.30 -18.12
N GLU A 22 -4.49 16.97 -18.16
CA GLU A 22 -5.66 16.15 -17.83
C GLU A 22 -6.17 16.54 -16.43
N PRO A 23 -7.50 16.60 -16.23
CA PRO A 23 -8.07 16.97 -14.94
C PRO A 23 -7.71 15.95 -13.86
N LEU A 24 -7.57 16.42 -12.63
CA LEU A 24 -7.56 15.54 -11.47
C LEU A 24 -8.99 15.06 -11.21
N VAL A 25 -9.18 13.74 -11.14
CA VAL A 25 -10.48 13.16 -10.75
C VAL A 25 -10.51 12.81 -9.28
N ILE A 26 -11.46 13.38 -8.54
CA ILE A 26 -11.80 12.97 -7.17
C ILE A 26 -12.87 11.88 -7.28
N ALA A 27 -12.49 10.61 -7.10
CA ALA A 27 -13.33 9.44 -7.34
C ALA A 27 -13.60 8.67 -6.04
N PRO A 28 -14.44 9.17 -5.12
CA PRO A 28 -14.72 8.45 -3.88
C PRO A 28 -15.35 7.08 -4.13
N ILE A 29 -15.11 6.13 -3.22
CA ILE A 29 -15.90 4.89 -3.18
C ILE A 29 -17.33 5.24 -2.77
N VAL A 30 -18.33 4.64 -3.43
CA VAL A 30 -19.74 4.81 -3.07
C VAL A 30 -20.28 3.50 -2.52
N GLU A 31 -20.43 3.42 -1.20
CA GLU A 31 -21.13 2.32 -0.56
C GLU A 31 -22.62 2.38 -0.94
N GLY A 32 -23.19 1.24 -1.35
CA GLY A 32 -24.58 1.19 -1.83
C GLY A 32 -24.74 1.49 -3.31
N ILE A 33 -23.67 1.48 -4.11
CA ILE A 33 -23.70 1.83 -5.55
C ILE A 33 -24.73 1.05 -6.38
N HIS A 34 -25.13 -0.15 -5.94
CA HIS A 34 -26.14 -0.99 -6.60
C HIS A 34 -27.54 -0.90 -5.98
N LEU A 35 -27.74 -0.09 -4.93
CA LEU A 35 -29.00 0.01 -4.22
C LEU A 35 -29.96 0.96 -4.95
N CYS A 36 -31.04 0.42 -5.50
CA CYS A 36 -32.13 1.17 -6.14
C CYS A 36 -33.02 1.91 -5.12
N ASP A 37 -33.64 2.99 -5.57
CA ASP A 37 -34.48 3.88 -4.75
C ASP A 37 -35.73 3.16 -4.21
N GLU A 38 -36.28 2.22 -4.97
CA GLU A 38 -37.45 1.43 -4.62
C GLU A 38 -37.17 0.53 -3.41
N ALA A 39 -36.03 -0.16 -3.40
CA ALA A 39 -35.64 -0.96 -2.24
C ALA A 39 -35.20 -0.07 -1.08
N ALA A 40 -34.51 1.04 -1.36
CA ALA A 40 -34.09 2.01 -0.35
C ALA A 40 -35.27 2.72 0.33
N SER A 41 -36.42 2.87 -0.32
CA SER A 41 -37.64 3.47 0.24
C SER A 41 -38.60 2.44 0.85
N ASN A 42 -38.50 1.17 0.46
CA ASN A 42 -39.34 0.12 1.02
C ASN A 42 -38.96 -0.21 2.47
N LYS A 43 -39.82 0.21 3.42
CA LYS A 43 -39.65 -0.01 4.86
C LYS A 43 -39.89 -1.47 5.30
N SER A 44 -40.52 -2.30 4.46
CA SER A 44 -40.71 -3.73 4.79
C SER A 44 -39.43 -4.54 4.64
N ILE A 45 -38.42 -4.01 3.94
CA ILE A 45 -37.12 -4.65 3.77
C ILE A 45 -36.20 -4.24 4.91
N THR A 46 -35.71 -5.22 5.64
CA THR A 46 -34.90 -5.03 6.85
C THR A 46 -33.42 -5.34 6.64
N SER A 47 -33.05 -6.06 5.58
CA SER A 47 -31.65 -6.39 5.27
C SER A 47 -31.19 -5.76 3.95
N LEU A 48 -29.91 -5.36 3.90
CA LEU A 48 -29.30 -4.82 2.68
C LEU A 48 -29.21 -5.88 1.56
N ALA A 49 -29.01 -7.15 1.93
CA ALA A 49 -28.96 -8.26 0.99
C ALA A 49 -30.30 -8.45 0.25
N ASP A 50 -31.42 -8.40 0.98
CA ASP A 50 -32.77 -8.46 0.39
C ASP A 50 -33.07 -7.23 -0.46
N ALA A 51 -32.61 -6.05 -0.04
CA ALA A 51 -32.74 -4.83 -0.81
C ALA A 51 -32.03 -4.95 -2.17
N TYR A 52 -30.79 -5.43 -2.18
CA TYR A 52 -30.06 -5.70 -3.43
C TYR A 52 -30.75 -6.79 -4.26
N ALA A 53 -31.27 -7.85 -3.64
CA ALA A 53 -32.00 -8.90 -4.35
C ALA A 53 -33.26 -8.37 -5.04
N LEU A 54 -34.00 -7.47 -4.38
CA LEU A 54 -35.15 -6.78 -4.99
C LEU A 54 -34.72 -5.94 -6.19
N CYS A 55 -33.67 -5.13 -6.05
CA CYS A 55 -33.18 -4.29 -7.15
C CYS A 55 -32.83 -5.14 -8.37
N ARG A 56 -32.09 -6.23 -8.18
CA ARG A 56 -31.77 -7.17 -9.25
C ARG A 56 -33.00 -7.80 -9.88
N LYS A 57 -33.94 -8.30 -9.07
CA LYS A 57 -35.18 -8.94 -9.55
C LYS A 57 -36.02 -7.96 -10.40
N SER A 58 -36.06 -6.70 -9.99
CA SER A 58 -36.80 -5.64 -10.68
C SER A 58 -36.00 -5.00 -11.82
N LYS A 59 -34.75 -5.41 -12.07
CA LYS A 59 -33.83 -4.81 -13.05
C LYS A 59 -33.61 -3.31 -12.83
N LEU A 60 -33.57 -2.91 -11.57
CA LEU A 60 -33.29 -1.57 -11.09
C LEU A 60 -31.86 -1.49 -10.55
N ASP A 61 -31.29 -0.29 -10.53
CA ASP A 61 -29.93 -0.06 -10.08
C ASP A 61 -29.80 1.23 -9.25
N GLY A 62 -28.62 1.44 -8.65
CA GLY A 62 -28.36 2.59 -7.78
C GLY A 62 -27.92 3.87 -8.50
N ALA A 63 -27.98 3.94 -9.83
CA ALA A 63 -27.45 5.08 -10.57
C ALA A 63 -28.10 6.41 -10.18
N SER A 64 -29.40 6.41 -9.86
CA SER A 64 -30.12 7.61 -9.40
C SER A 64 -29.56 8.16 -8.09
N ALA A 65 -29.33 7.30 -7.09
CA ALA A 65 -28.76 7.69 -5.81
C ALA A 65 -27.31 8.20 -5.95
N VAL A 66 -26.51 7.51 -6.75
CA VAL A 66 -25.14 7.92 -7.07
C VAL A 66 -25.12 9.28 -7.75
N ASN A 67 -25.97 9.52 -8.77
CA ASN A 67 -26.05 10.80 -9.45
C ASN A 67 -26.47 11.94 -8.49
N ARG A 68 -27.41 11.71 -7.56
CA ARG A 68 -27.77 12.71 -6.55
C ARG A 68 -26.58 13.06 -5.67
N LEU A 69 -25.84 12.07 -5.17
CA LEU A 69 -24.62 12.29 -4.39
C LEU A 69 -23.59 13.11 -5.19
N LEU A 70 -23.27 12.70 -6.42
CA LEU A 70 -22.25 13.36 -7.23
C LEU A 70 -22.66 14.77 -7.67
N ASN A 71 -23.97 15.05 -7.81
CA ASN A 71 -24.48 16.40 -8.04
C ASN A 71 -24.37 17.29 -6.80
N THR A 72 -24.41 16.72 -5.59
CA THR A 72 -24.12 17.46 -4.36
C THR A 72 -22.63 17.81 -4.27
N LEU A 73 -21.74 16.90 -4.69
CA LEU A 73 -20.30 17.11 -4.63
C LEU A 73 -19.79 18.08 -5.70
N GLU A 74 -20.38 18.04 -6.89
CA GLU A 74 -20.03 18.92 -8.02
C GLU A 74 -21.32 19.33 -8.75
N PRO A 75 -21.96 20.43 -8.30
CA PRO A 75 -23.13 20.99 -8.96
C PRO A 75 -22.80 21.40 -10.40
N GLY A 76 -23.61 20.96 -11.37
CA GLY A 76 -23.39 21.25 -12.79
C GLY A 76 -22.46 20.27 -13.53
N GLY A 77 -21.88 19.31 -12.80
CA GLY A 77 -21.12 18.18 -13.35
C GLY A 77 -19.68 18.46 -13.77
N PRO A 78 -19.00 17.44 -14.32
CA PRO A 78 -17.54 17.37 -14.41
C PRO A 78 -17.00 18.43 -15.37
N LYS A 79 -16.32 19.45 -14.83
CA LYS A 79 -15.77 20.58 -15.59
C LYS A 79 -14.42 21.03 -15.03
N GLY A 80 -13.63 21.72 -15.86
CA GLY A 80 -12.38 22.32 -15.39
C GLY A 80 -11.27 21.31 -15.06
N ALA A 81 -10.32 21.76 -14.24
CA ALA A 81 -9.11 21.02 -13.89
C ALA A 81 -9.30 19.99 -12.76
N VAL A 82 -10.44 20.03 -12.06
CA VAL A 82 -10.81 19.12 -10.98
C VAL A 82 -12.22 18.62 -11.28
N GLN A 83 -12.42 17.32 -11.30
CA GLN A 83 -13.73 16.73 -11.61
C GLN A 83 -14.11 15.70 -10.56
N VAL A 84 -15.40 15.63 -10.21
CA VAL A 84 -15.89 14.62 -9.26
C VAL A 84 -16.43 13.41 -10.02
N GLY A 85 -15.79 12.28 -9.77
CA GLY A 85 -16.14 10.97 -10.29
C GLY A 85 -16.62 10.03 -9.19
N TYR A 86 -16.43 8.74 -9.41
CA TYR A 86 -16.68 7.71 -8.40
C TYR A 86 -15.77 6.50 -8.63
N THR A 87 -15.52 5.73 -7.57
CA THR A 87 -14.86 4.43 -7.67
C THR A 87 -15.92 3.33 -7.67
N ALA A 88 -15.92 2.50 -8.70
CA ALA A 88 -16.78 1.33 -8.85
C ALA A 88 -15.98 0.07 -8.56
N THR A 89 -16.16 -0.49 -7.37
CA THR A 89 -15.50 -1.73 -6.93
C THR A 89 -16.24 -2.96 -7.43
N LEU A 90 -15.50 -3.90 -8.00
CA LEU A 90 -15.98 -5.19 -8.47
C LEU A 90 -15.10 -6.31 -7.93
N GLN A 91 -15.64 -7.07 -6.99
CA GLN A 91 -15.07 -8.33 -6.52
C GLN A 91 -15.26 -9.41 -7.59
N LEU A 92 -14.16 -9.93 -8.13
CA LEU A 92 -14.20 -10.81 -9.29
C LEU A 92 -14.77 -12.20 -8.95
N LEU A 93 -14.45 -12.76 -7.77
CA LEU A 93 -15.01 -14.03 -7.32
C LEU A 93 -16.50 -13.90 -6.98
N ALA A 94 -16.95 -12.73 -6.50
CA ALA A 94 -18.36 -12.47 -6.25
C ALA A 94 -19.24 -12.50 -7.52
N LEU A 95 -18.67 -12.60 -8.72
CA LEU A 95 -19.43 -12.76 -9.97
C LEU A 95 -19.94 -14.18 -10.21
N TYR A 96 -19.41 -15.18 -9.50
CA TYR A 96 -19.76 -16.57 -9.72
C TYR A 96 -21.05 -16.99 -9.00
N GLN A 97 -21.77 -17.91 -9.62
CA GLN A 97 -22.89 -18.63 -9.04
C GLN A 97 -22.71 -20.14 -9.24
N LYS A 98 -23.24 -20.92 -8.30
CA LYS A 98 -23.22 -22.39 -8.41
C LYS A 98 -24.31 -22.83 -9.37
N THR A 99 -23.95 -23.69 -10.33
CA THR A 99 -24.86 -24.32 -11.28
C THR A 99 -24.65 -25.85 -11.27
N PRO A 100 -25.52 -26.65 -11.91
CA PRO A 100 -25.29 -28.09 -12.07
C PRO A 100 -24.00 -28.45 -12.81
N ARG A 101 -23.40 -27.51 -13.57
CA ARG A 101 -22.13 -27.69 -14.29
C ARG A 101 -20.90 -27.22 -13.50
N GLY A 102 -21.11 -26.75 -12.27
CA GLY A 102 -20.08 -26.12 -11.45
C GLY A 102 -20.25 -24.61 -11.34
N TRP A 103 -19.17 -23.91 -11.04
CA TRP A 103 -19.15 -22.46 -10.91
C TRP A 103 -19.13 -21.78 -12.29
N GLU A 104 -20.12 -20.93 -12.54
CA GLU A 104 -20.21 -20.13 -13.76
C GLU A 104 -20.38 -18.65 -13.40
N ILE A 105 -19.83 -17.76 -14.22
CA ILE A 105 -20.03 -16.31 -14.09
C ILE A 105 -21.51 -16.01 -14.35
N ASP A 106 -22.18 -15.33 -13.42
CA ASP A 106 -23.54 -14.83 -13.60
C ASP A 106 -23.51 -13.56 -14.48
N PRO A 107 -23.99 -13.62 -15.74
CA PRO A 107 -23.98 -12.46 -16.64
C PRO A 107 -24.79 -11.30 -16.10
N THR A 108 -25.81 -11.57 -15.28
CA THR A 108 -26.69 -10.55 -14.68
C THR A 108 -25.89 -9.68 -13.72
N ARG A 109 -25.07 -10.27 -12.84
CA ARG A 109 -24.20 -9.50 -11.92
C ARG A 109 -23.23 -8.60 -12.67
N VAL A 110 -22.70 -9.08 -13.79
CA VAL A 110 -21.82 -8.28 -14.65
C VAL A 110 -22.61 -7.14 -15.31
N ASP A 111 -23.79 -7.42 -15.84
CA ASP A 111 -24.62 -6.40 -16.47
C ASP A 111 -25.14 -5.34 -15.47
N ASP A 112 -25.43 -5.72 -14.23
CA ASP A 112 -25.78 -4.81 -13.13
C ASP A 112 -24.63 -3.83 -12.84
N PHE A 113 -23.41 -4.34 -12.74
CA PHE A 113 -22.21 -3.52 -12.60
C PHE A 113 -22.03 -2.55 -13.77
N LEU A 114 -22.13 -3.06 -15.00
CA LEU A 114 -21.97 -2.24 -16.21
C LEU A 114 -23.13 -1.25 -16.40
N SER A 115 -24.32 -1.52 -15.86
CA SER A 115 -25.45 -0.58 -15.90
C SER A 115 -25.11 0.73 -15.19
N ILE A 116 -24.45 0.67 -14.04
CA ILE A 116 -23.98 1.86 -13.32
C ILE A 116 -23.02 2.67 -14.21
N LEU A 117 -22.04 2.01 -14.83
CA LEU A 117 -21.09 2.65 -15.75
C LEU A 117 -21.83 3.32 -16.92
N ARG A 118 -22.88 2.71 -17.46
CA ARG A 118 -23.68 3.29 -18.55
C ARG A 118 -24.49 4.51 -18.10
N LYS A 119 -25.12 4.46 -16.93
CA LYS A 119 -26.13 5.44 -16.49
C LYS A 119 -25.55 6.63 -15.71
N VAL A 120 -24.48 6.44 -14.95
CA VAL A 120 -23.84 7.53 -14.19
C VAL A 120 -22.88 8.26 -15.13
N GLN A 121 -23.23 9.47 -15.58
CA GLN A 121 -22.44 10.26 -16.55
C GLN A 121 -21.33 11.07 -15.85
N ARG A 122 -20.45 10.37 -15.13
CA ARG A 122 -19.29 10.94 -14.44
C ARG A 122 -18.01 10.15 -14.77
N PRO A 123 -16.82 10.74 -14.59
CA PRO A 123 -15.57 9.99 -14.61
C PRO A 123 -15.61 8.85 -13.59
N VAL A 124 -15.00 7.71 -13.92
CA VAL A 124 -15.02 6.52 -13.05
C VAL A 124 -13.66 5.87 -12.94
N VAL A 125 -13.29 5.47 -11.73
CA VAL A 125 -12.21 4.53 -11.45
C VAL A 125 -12.85 3.16 -11.25
N VAL A 126 -12.44 2.16 -12.02
CA VAL A 126 -12.95 0.79 -11.90
C VAL A 126 -11.95 -0.01 -11.09
N TYR A 127 -12.35 -0.45 -9.90
CA TYR A 127 -11.51 -1.30 -9.06
C TYR A 127 -11.87 -2.77 -9.29
N LEU A 128 -10.96 -3.53 -9.92
CA LEU A 128 -11.10 -4.96 -10.17
C LEU A 128 -10.40 -5.74 -9.04
N ALA A 129 -11.13 -6.00 -7.96
CA ALA A 129 -10.64 -6.67 -6.76
C ALA A 129 -10.46 -8.18 -7.01
N ALA A 130 -9.28 -8.67 -6.67
CA ALA A 130 -8.83 -10.06 -6.77
C ALA A 130 -7.73 -10.34 -5.73
N ASP A 131 -7.69 -9.57 -4.64
CA ASP A 131 -6.76 -9.68 -3.52
C ASP A 131 -7.44 -10.39 -2.34
N HIS A 132 -7.01 -10.08 -1.12
CA HIS A 132 -7.53 -10.67 0.10
C HIS A 132 -8.94 -10.16 0.48
N PHE A 133 -9.43 -9.09 -0.14
CA PHE A 133 -10.79 -8.57 0.06
C PHE A 133 -11.83 -9.17 -0.90
N ASP A 134 -11.42 -9.94 -1.92
CA ASP A 134 -12.33 -10.70 -2.81
C ASP A 134 -12.86 -11.97 -2.11
N SER A 135 -13.43 -11.77 -0.91
CA SER A 135 -13.75 -12.81 0.07
C SER A 135 -15.25 -13.12 0.16
N LEU A 136 -16.09 -12.38 -0.58
CA LEU A 136 -17.54 -12.50 -0.44
C LEU A 136 -18.14 -13.58 -1.35
N GLY A 137 -19.08 -14.32 -0.76
CA GLY A 137 -19.95 -15.24 -1.49
C GLY A 137 -19.47 -16.70 -1.46
N PRO A 138 -20.33 -17.61 -1.95
CA PRO A 138 -20.18 -19.03 -1.69
C PRO A 138 -18.99 -19.69 -2.42
N ILE A 139 -18.47 -19.07 -3.49
CA ILE A 139 -17.26 -19.58 -4.16
C ILE A 139 -16.01 -19.32 -3.30
N SER A 140 -15.93 -18.16 -2.63
CA SER A 140 -14.80 -17.83 -1.76
C SER A 140 -14.74 -18.77 -0.56
N GLU A 141 -15.89 -19.14 0.02
CA GLU A 141 -16.02 -20.15 1.07
C GLU A 141 -15.65 -21.58 0.61
N GLU A 142 -15.92 -21.93 -0.65
CA GLU A 142 -15.53 -23.23 -1.22
C GLU A 142 -14.02 -23.28 -1.48
N LEU A 143 -13.47 -22.21 -2.09
CA LEU A 143 -12.07 -22.09 -2.43
C LEU A 143 -11.17 -22.04 -1.19
N SER A 144 -11.62 -21.42 -0.09
CA SER A 144 -10.83 -21.32 1.14
C SER A 144 -10.57 -22.65 1.83
N LYS A 145 -11.33 -23.71 1.49
CA LYS A 145 -11.16 -25.07 2.03
C LYS A 145 -10.02 -25.83 1.37
N ASP A 146 -9.58 -25.41 0.18
CA ASP A 146 -8.46 -26.02 -0.51
C ASP A 146 -7.17 -25.25 -0.19
N PRO A 147 -6.20 -25.85 0.52
CA PRO A 147 -4.97 -25.18 0.94
C PRO A 147 -4.10 -24.72 -0.24
N GLN A 148 -4.29 -25.23 -1.46
CA GLN A 148 -3.57 -24.73 -2.65
C GLN A 148 -3.96 -23.30 -3.01
N ASN A 149 -5.17 -22.86 -2.63
CA ASN A 149 -5.65 -21.51 -2.89
C ASN A 149 -5.13 -20.48 -1.89
N MET A 150 -4.50 -20.93 -0.78
CA MET A 150 -4.22 -20.08 0.38
C MET A 150 -2.71 -19.95 0.62
N LEU A 151 -2.27 -18.76 0.96
CA LEU A 151 -0.97 -18.48 1.57
C LEU A 151 -0.94 -19.16 2.94
N GLN A 152 0.21 -19.74 3.30
CA GLN A 152 0.36 -20.50 4.53
C GLN A 152 1.47 -19.92 5.40
N LEU A 153 1.27 -19.97 6.71
CA LEU A 153 2.33 -19.84 7.69
C LEU A 153 3.21 -21.09 7.69
N ARG A 154 4.34 -21.02 8.40
CA ARG A 154 5.31 -22.13 8.49
C ARG A 154 4.75 -23.42 9.09
N ASP A 155 3.65 -23.35 9.83
CA ASP A 155 2.95 -24.51 10.40
C ASP A 155 2.00 -25.20 9.40
N GLY A 156 1.95 -24.70 8.15
CA GLY A 156 1.13 -25.22 7.07
C GLY A 156 -0.32 -24.72 7.08
N LYS A 157 -0.68 -23.81 7.99
CA LYS A 157 -2.05 -23.28 8.10
C LYS A 157 -2.18 -21.93 7.41
N PRO A 158 -3.31 -21.66 6.74
CA PRO A 158 -3.64 -20.32 6.31
C PRO A 158 -3.97 -19.43 7.51
N LEU A 159 -3.83 -18.12 7.32
CA LEU A 159 -4.26 -17.14 8.30
C LEU A 159 -5.78 -16.98 8.29
N GLU A 160 -6.39 -16.93 9.47
CA GLU A 160 -7.77 -16.46 9.65
C GLU A 160 -7.70 -15.02 10.15
N LEU A 161 -8.15 -14.08 9.31
CA LEU A 161 -8.02 -12.65 9.59
C LEU A 161 -9.36 -11.95 9.37
N ASN A 162 -9.53 -10.86 10.11
CA ASN A 162 -10.68 -9.99 10.01
C ASN A 162 -10.22 -8.54 9.97
N TYR A 163 -10.75 -7.75 9.03
CA TYR A 163 -10.41 -6.34 8.88
C TYR A 163 -11.70 -5.51 8.99
N PHE A 164 -11.80 -4.68 10.03
CA PHE A 164 -13.01 -3.89 10.33
C PHE A 164 -14.32 -4.70 10.37
N GLY A 165 -14.30 -5.93 10.88
CA GLY A 165 -15.49 -6.80 10.91
C GLY A 165 -15.69 -7.62 9.63
N TYR A 166 -14.92 -7.39 8.56
CA TYR A 166 -14.98 -8.15 7.32
C TYR A 166 -13.95 -9.28 7.29
N GLN A 167 -14.37 -10.48 6.91
CA GLN A 167 -13.44 -11.58 6.67
C GLN A 167 -12.56 -11.27 5.46
N ILE A 168 -11.25 -11.48 5.60
CA ILE A 168 -10.30 -11.43 4.48
C ILE A 168 -9.70 -12.81 4.27
N MET A 169 -9.35 -13.12 3.01
CA MET A 169 -8.86 -14.44 2.61
C MET A 169 -7.41 -14.31 2.12
N PRO A 170 -6.42 -14.97 2.75
CA PRO A 170 -5.03 -14.88 2.35
C PRO A 170 -4.77 -15.74 1.11
N TYR A 171 -5.27 -15.37 -0.05
CA TYR A 171 -5.14 -16.17 -1.26
C TYR A 171 -3.70 -16.20 -1.81
N THR A 172 -3.32 -17.32 -2.42
CA THR A 172 -1.98 -17.51 -3.02
C THR A 172 -1.61 -16.41 -4.01
N LEU A 173 -0.32 -16.05 -4.03
CA LEU A 173 0.30 -15.13 -4.99
C LEU A 173 0.99 -15.88 -6.14
N SER A 174 0.79 -17.20 -6.26
CA SER A 174 1.24 -17.95 -7.43
C SER A 174 0.54 -17.42 -8.69
N THR A 175 1.25 -17.38 -9.82
CA THR A 175 0.66 -17.02 -11.13
C THR A 175 0.12 -18.24 -11.87
N ASN A 176 0.11 -19.43 -11.26
CA ASN A 176 -0.33 -20.65 -11.91
C ASN A 176 -1.87 -20.64 -12.12
N PRO A 177 -2.37 -20.60 -13.37
CA PRO A 177 -3.80 -20.57 -13.64
C PRO A 177 -4.50 -21.92 -13.37
N ALA A 178 -3.75 -23.00 -13.14
CA ALA A 178 -4.32 -24.30 -12.78
C ALA A 178 -4.75 -24.37 -11.31
N ILE A 179 -4.29 -23.43 -10.46
CA ILE A 179 -4.78 -23.33 -9.09
C ILE A 179 -6.23 -22.81 -9.12
N PRO A 180 -7.20 -23.45 -8.44
CA PRO A 180 -8.62 -23.12 -8.58
C PRO A 180 -8.96 -21.63 -8.40
N VAL A 181 -8.45 -20.96 -7.37
CA VAL A 181 -8.73 -19.53 -7.14
C VAL A 181 -8.25 -18.66 -8.31
N ASN A 182 -7.09 -18.98 -8.88
CA ASN A 182 -6.52 -18.25 -10.00
C ASN A 182 -7.28 -18.50 -11.30
N HIS A 183 -7.73 -19.74 -11.54
CA HIS A 183 -8.60 -20.05 -12.66
C HIS A 183 -9.80 -19.09 -12.69
N TYR A 184 -10.50 -18.97 -11.56
CA TYR A 184 -11.69 -18.11 -11.45
C TYR A 184 -11.35 -16.61 -11.53
N ARG A 185 -10.32 -16.15 -10.81
CA ARG A 185 -9.89 -14.73 -10.89
C ARG A 185 -9.55 -14.29 -12.31
N PHE A 186 -8.75 -15.07 -13.02
CA PHE A 186 -8.30 -14.71 -14.38
C PHE A 186 -9.42 -14.86 -15.41
N GLN A 187 -10.30 -15.85 -15.26
CA GLN A 187 -11.49 -15.99 -16.11
C GLN A 187 -12.45 -14.81 -15.92
N ALA A 188 -12.76 -14.42 -14.69
CA ALA A 188 -13.61 -13.27 -14.38
C ALA A 188 -13.01 -11.95 -14.90
N LEU A 189 -11.71 -11.72 -14.67
CA LEU A 189 -10.99 -10.56 -15.23
C LEU A 189 -11.16 -10.51 -16.75
N GLY A 190 -10.89 -11.62 -17.44
CA GLY A 190 -11.01 -11.72 -18.89
C GLY A 190 -12.43 -11.48 -19.40
N TYR A 191 -13.44 -11.98 -18.69
CA TYR A 191 -14.85 -11.78 -19.02
C TYR A 191 -15.26 -10.31 -18.88
N VAL A 192 -14.98 -9.70 -17.71
CA VAL A 192 -15.35 -8.31 -17.40
C VAL A 192 -14.64 -7.35 -18.34
N ALA A 193 -13.33 -7.51 -18.56
CA ALA A 193 -12.56 -6.67 -19.46
C ALA A 193 -13.12 -6.65 -20.88
N LYS A 194 -13.51 -7.82 -21.43
CA LYS A 194 -14.17 -7.92 -22.74
C LYS A 194 -15.50 -7.18 -22.77
N LYS A 195 -16.31 -7.31 -21.71
CA LYS A 195 -17.60 -6.62 -21.61
C LYS A 195 -17.44 -5.10 -21.50
N ILE A 196 -16.46 -4.62 -20.75
CA ILE A 196 -16.11 -3.19 -20.66
C ILE A 196 -15.67 -2.66 -22.03
N LYS A 197 -14.81 -3.40 -22.74
CA LYS A 197 -14.37 -3.05 -24.11
C LYS A 197 -15.53 -3.00 -25.12
N ALA A 198 -16.60 -3.75 -24.87
CA ALA A 198 -17.81 -3.75 -25.71
C ALA A 198 -18.80 -2.62 -25.37
N LEU A 199 -18.58 -1.86 -24.30
CA LEU A 199 -19.42 -0.70 -23.97
C LEU A 199 -19.31 0.41 -25.03
N PRO A 200 -20.30 1.31 -25.15
CA PRO A 200 -20.18 2.48 -26.00
C PRO A 200 -18.90 3.28 -25.71
N LYS A 201 -18.28 3.84 -26.76
CA LYS A 201 -17.00 4.56 -26.63
C LYS A 201 -17.09 5.73 -25.63
N SER A 202 -18.25 6.39 -25.55
CA SER A 202 -18.52 7.44 -24.56
C SER A 202 -18.37 6.94 -23.12
N VAL A 203 -18.83 5.72 -22.81
CA VAL A 203 -18.67 5.12 -21.47
C VAL A 203 -17.21 4.74 -21.22
N GLN A 204 -16.54 4.12 -22.20
CA GLN A 204 -15.11 3.76 -22.09
C GLN A 204 -14.21 4.98 -21.88
N ASN A 205 -14.56 6.12 -22.49
CA ASN A 205 -13.82 7.37 -22.35
C ASN A 205 -13.96 7.95 -20.95
N ARG A 206 -15.08 7.73 -20.26
CA ARG A 206 -15.28 8.15 -18.85
C ARG A 206 -14.51 7.31 -17.84
N VAL A 207 -14.09 6.10 -18.17
CA VAL A 207 -13.21 5.32 -17.28
C VAL A 207 -11.84 5.97 -17.26
N VAL A 208 -11.39 6.47 -16.12
CA VAL A 208 -10.10 7.15 -15.98
C VAL A 208 -8.99 6.16 -15.63
N ALA A 209 -9.32 5.18 -14.79
CA ALA A 209 -8.40 4.16 -14.35
C ALA A 209 -9.10 2.82 -14.11
N TYR A 210 -8.32 1.74 -14.26
CA TYR A 210 -8.60 0.41 -13.73
C TYR A 210 -7.54 0.14 -12.66
N THR A 211 -7.93 0.05 -11.39
CA THR A 211 -7.02 -0.41 -10.34
C THR A 211 -7.05 -1.93 -10.32
N LEU A 212 -5.86 -2.53 -10.41
CA LEU A 212 -5.70 -3.95 -10.66
C LEU A 212 -5.48 -4.74 -9.39
N ALA A 213 -6.26 -5.82 -9.24
CA ALA A 213 -6.21 -6.83 -8.17
C ALA A 213 -6.51 -6.33 -6.76
N GLY A 214 -6.12 -5.10 -6.40
CA GLY A 214 -6.26 -4.55 -5.05
C GLY A 214 -4.91 -4.46 -4.35
N GLU A 215 -4.93 -4.26 -3.03
CA GLU A 215 -3.72 -4.10 -2.21
C GLU A 215 -3.02 -5.44 -2.04
N LEU A 216 -2.15 -5.79 -3.01
CA LEU A 216 -1.42 -7.05 -2.99
C LEU A 216 -0.18 -6.97 -2.11
N HIS A 217 -0.08 -7.91 -1.19
CA HIS A 217 1.07 -8.12 -0.33
C HIS A 217 1.06 -9.54 0.25
N GLN A 218 2.16 -9.94 0.86
CA GLN A 218 2.19 -11.13 1.71
C GLN A 218 1.40 -10.89 3.00
N MET A 219 0.87 -11.95 3.59
CA MET A 219 0.05 -11.87 4.79
C MET A 219 0.88 -12.21 6.04
N PHE A 220 0.40 -11.73 7.18
CA PHE A 220 1.00 -11.93 8.49
C PHE A 220 -0.08 -11.84 9.58
N PRO A 221 0.14 -12.43 10.77
CA PRO A 221 -0.82 -12.33 11.87
C PRO A 221 -1.04 -10.87 12.32
N ASP A 222 -2.26 -10.56 12.79
CA ASP A 222 -2.62 -9.26 13.38
C ASP A 222 -2.46 -8.06 12.43
N PHE A 223 -2.56 -8.32 11.12
CA PHE A 223 -2.55 -7.31 10.06
C PHE A 223 -3.54 -6.16 10.36
N GLU A 224 -4.69 -6.47 10.95
CA GLU A 224 -5.75 -5.52 11.25
C GLU A 224 -5.43 -4.52 12.36
N ASN A 225 -4.56 -4.88 13.33
CA ASN A 225 -4.28 -4.03 14.49
C ASN A 225 -2.85 -3.47 14.49
N GLY A 226 -1.94 -3.96 13.64
CA GLY A 226 -0.57 -3.50 13.68
C GLY A 226 0.30 -3.87 12.48
N MET A 227 0.75 -2.84 11.75
CA MET A 227 1.69 -2.98 10.62
C MET A 227 3.18 -2.85 11.02
N GLY A 228 3.45 -2.68 12.33
CA GLY A 228 4.78 -2.36 12.89
C GLY A 228 5.41 -3.47 13.73
N ALA A 229 4.95 -4.72 13.62
CA ALA A 229 5.51 -5.81 14.41
C ALA A 229 6.97 -6.12 14.02
N TYR A 230 7.86 -6.05 15.01
CA TYR A 230 9.28 -6.45 14.90
C TYR A 230 9.64 -7.65 15.79
N GLN A 231 8.72 -8.07 16.66
CA GLN A 231 8.92 -9.16 17.61
C GLN A 231 8.09 -10.36 17.21
N GLY A 232 8.71 -11.55 17.23
CA GLY A 232 8.00 -12.80 16.98
C GLY A 232 7.23 -12.79 15.65
N ILE A 233 7.79 -12.12 14.64
CA ILE A 233 7.11 -11.96 13.36
C ILE A 233 6.87 -13.33 12.72
N GLN A 234 5.76 -13.42 12.02
CA GLN A 234 5.45 -14.53 11.14
C GLN A 234 5.01 -13.95 9.80
N VAL A 235 5.31 -14.66 8.72
CA VAL A 235 5.04 -14.21 7.37
C VAL A 235 4.51 -15.36 6.53
N THR A 236 3.81 -15.05 5.45
CA THR A 236 3.57 -15.98 4.35
C THR A 236 4.58 -15.74 3.22
N ASP A 237 4.86 -16.67 2.32
CA ASP A 237 4.15 -17.93 2.06
C ASP A 237 5.06 -19.15 2.20
N TYR A 238 4.77 -20.00 3.19
CA TYR A 238 5.44 -21.27 3.42
C TYR A 238 4.69 -22.48 2.86
N SER A 239 3.71 -22.26 1.98
CA SER A 239 3.07 -23.37 1.25
C SER A 239 4.13 -24.22 0.52
N PRO A 240 3.92 -25.55 0.39
CA PRO A 240 4.90 -26.43 -0.25
C PRO A 240 5.31 -25.99 -1.67
N SER A 241 4.36 -25.44 -2.44
CA SER A 241 4.63 -24.89 -3.78
C SER A 241 5.51 -23.64 -3.72
N SER A 242 5.27 -22.71 -2.78
CA SER A 242 6.08 -21.51 -2.59
C SER A 242 7.53 -21.85 -2.24
N ILE A 243 7.77 -22.84 -1.36
CA ILE A 243 9.13 -23.29 -1.02
C ILE A 243 9.85 -23.89 -2.23
N ILE A 244 9.15 -24.68 -3.04
CA ILE A 244 9.69 -25.21 -4.30
C ILE A 244 10.06 -24.06 -5.24
N ASP A 245 9.19 -23.07 -5.38
CA ASP A 245 9.41 -21.93 -6.28
C ASP A 245 10.52 -21.00 -5.78
N PHE A 246 10.72 -20.87 -4.48
CA PHE A 246 11.88 -20.19 -3.91
C PHE A 246 13.19 -20.84 -4.33
N ARG A 247 13.27 -22.17 -4.25
CA ARG A 247 14.46 -22.92 -4.69
C ARG A 247 14.70 -22.77 -6.19
N LYS A 248 13.64 -22.81 -7.01
CA LYS A 248 13.75 -22.51 -8.45
C LYS A 248 14.22 -21.08 -8.71
N TRP A 249 13.77 -20.12 -7.92
CA TRP A 249 14.20 -18.73 -8.02
C TRP A 249 15.69 -18.58 -7.66
N LEU A 250 16.16 -19.30 -6.63
CA LEU A 250 17.59 -19.38 -6.30
C LEU A 250 18.40 -20.02 -7.43
N VAL A 251 17.92 -21.10 -8.05
CA VAL A 251 18.55 -21.72 -9.23
C VAL A 251 18.65 -20.68 -10.36
N ALA A 252 17.57 -19.95 -10.64
CA ALA A 252 17.56 -18.95 -11.69
C ALA A 252 18.55 -17.80 -11.42
N LYS A 253 18.70 -17.38 -10.16
CA LYS A 253 19.61 -16.30 -9.74
C LYS A 253 21.08 -16.74 -9.70
N TYR A 254 21.38 -17.86 -9.05
CA TYR A 254 22.75 -18.29 -8.74
C TYR A 254 23.34 -19.28 -9.75
N LYS A 255 22.50 -19.93 -10.55
CA LYS A 255 22.84 -20.95 -11.57
C LYS A 255 23.39 -22.27 -11.02
N SER A 256 24.19 -22.25 -9.95
CA SER A 256 24.71 -23.43 -9.26
C SER A 256 24.64 -23.27 -7.73
N VAL A 257 24.57 -24.41 -7.02
CA VAL A 257 24.56 -24.40 -5.54
C VAL A 257 25.89 -23.91 -4.98
N ASP A 258 27.01 -24.15 -5.68
CA ASP A 258 28.33 -23.66 -5.30
C ASP A 258 28.39 -22.12 -5.33
N SER A 259 27.79 -21.50 -6.34
CA SER A 259 27.69 -20.04 -6.46
C SER A 259 26.85 -19.44 -5.32
N LEU A 260 25.72 -20.08 -5.00
CA LEU A 260 24.92 -19.71 -3.82
C LEU A 260 25.75 -19.83 -2.54
N ASN A 261 26.35 -21.00 -2.31
CA ASN A 261 27.17 -21.31 -1.14
C ASN A 261 28.31 -20.32 -0.92
N ALA A 262 29.04 -19.99 -1.99
CA ALA A 262 30.09 -18.99 -1.96
C ALA A 262 29.56 -17.59 -1.61
N THR A 263 28.36 -17.23 -2.10
CA THR A 263 27.74 -15.92 -1.84
C THR A 263 27.24 -15.79 -0.40
N ILE A 264 26.56 -16.81 0.13
CA ILE A 264 25.90 -16.71 1.45
C ILE A 264 26.75 -17.30 2.58
N GLY A 265 27.89 -17.93 2.27
CA GLY A 265 28.74 -18.62 3.22
C GLY A 265 28.06 -19.85 3.81
N SER A 266 27.58 -20.74 2.94
CA SER A 266 26.93 -22.02 3.29
C SER A 266 27.59 -23.21 2.57
N THR A 267 27.10 -24.42 2.83
CA THR A 267 27.64 -25.67 2.27
C THR A 267 26.53 -26.65 1.89
N TYR A 268 25.46 -26.19 1.24
CA TYR A 268 24.38 -27.05 0.76
C TYR A 268 24.86 -27.93 -0.40
N ALA A 269 24.49 -29.22 -0.42
CA ALA A 269 24.92 -30.13 -1.48
C ALA A 269 24.13 -29.92 -2.78
N LYS A 270 22.88 -29.47 -2.68
CA LYS A 270 21.97 -29.14 -3.79
C LYS A 270 20.92 -28.13 -3.35
N PHE A 271 20.20 -27.52 -4.30
CA PHE A 271 19.20 -26.48 -4.00
C PHE A 271 18.01 -27.01 -3.17
N GLU A 272 17.68 -28.29 -3.29
CA GLU A 272 16.63 -28.95 -2.51
C GLU A 272 16.94 -29.01 -1.00
N ASP A 273 18.20 -28.86 -0.62
CA ASP A 273 18.63 -28.83 0.78
C ASP A 273 18.55 -27.42 1.39
N VAL A 274 18.34 -26.39 0.56
CA VAL A 274 18.24 -25.00 1.01
C VAL A 274 16.90 -24.81 1.73
N PRO A 275 16.88 -24.40 3.02
CA PRO A 275 15.65 -24.18 3.76
C PRO A 275 14.99 -22.85 3.36
N ALA A 276 13.66 -22.76 3.50
CA ALA A 276 13.01 -21.47 3.64
C ALA A 276 13.24 -21.00 5.09
N PRO A 277 13.96 -19.88 5.34
CA PRO A 277 14.25 -19.40 6.68
C PRO A 277 12.95 -19.13 7.43
N SER A 278 12.79 -19.66 8.64
CA SER A 278 11.52 -19.57 9.37
C SER A 278 11.64 -19.66 10.89
N LYS A 279 12.83 -19.90 11.44
CA LYS A 279 13.04 -20.16 12.88
C LYS A 279 13.68 -18.97 13.59
N ASP A 280 13.15 -18.59 14.74
CA ASP A 280 13.82 -17.58 15.58
C ASP A 280 14.91 -18.27 16.41
N ILE A 281 16.17 -17.89 16.19
CA ILE A 281 17.35 -18.49 16.83
C ILE A 281 17.31 -18.36 18.36
N ARG A 282 16.56 -17.38 18.88
CA ARG A 282 16.39 -17.16 20.32
C ARG A 282 15.39 -18.13 20.96
N LYS A 283 14.54 -18.77 20.14
CA LYS A 283 13.43 -19.61 20.59
C LYS A 283 13.58 -21.06 20.17
N GLU A 284 14.29 -21.30 19.07
CA GLU A 284 14.34 -22.59 18.40
C GLU A 284 15.77 -22.98 18.04
N LYS A 285 16.09 -24.26 18.25
CA LYS A 285 17.37 -24.82 17.81
C LYS A 285 17.41 -24.89 16.28
N LEU A 286 18.47 -24.35 15.70
CA LEU A 286 18.71 -24.41 14.26
C LEU A 286 19.46 -25.70 13.88
N GLY A 287 19.10 -26.30 12.75
CA GLY A 287 19.88 -27.32 12.07
C GLY A 287 20.99 -26.73 11.19
N SER A 288 20.77 -25.53 10.66
CA SER A 288 21.78 -24.69 10.01
C SER A 288 21.47 -23.22 10.25
N PHE A 289 22.49 -22.36 10.22
CA PHE A 289 22.28 -20.91 10.41
C PHE A 289 21.30 -20.31 9.39
N GLY A 290 21.22 -20.88 8.18
CA GLY A 290 20.30 -20.47 7.12
C GLY A 290 18.81 -20.61 7.49
N GLU A 291 18.45 -21.38 8.52
CA GLU A 291 17.07 -21.49 8.98
C GLU A 291 16.60 -20.26 9.78
N HIS A 292 17.52 -19.40 10.23
CA HIS A 292 17.18 -18.27 11.08
C HIS A 292 16.33 -17.21 10.36
N TYR A 293 15.21 -16.82 10.96
CA TYR A 293 14.36 -15.73 10.49
C TYR A 293 13.79 -14.93 11.66
N ASP A 294 13.98 -13.62 11.62
CA ASP A 294 13.34 -12.61 12.46
C ASP A 294 13.21 -11.30 11.64
N ALA A 295 12.72 -10.22 12.25
CA ALA A 295 12.49 -8.94 11.57
C ALA A 295 13.76 -8.20 11.13
N PHE A 296 14.94 -8.67 11.54
CA PHE A 296 16.24 -8.05 11.24
C PHE A 296 17.17 -9.02 10.50
N ALA A 297 16.79 -10.30 10.36
CA ALA A 297 17.64 -11.36 9.82
C ALA A 297 18.14 -11.08 8.39
N ASP A 298 17.46 -10.22 7.63
CA ASP A 298 17.89 -9.78 6.30
C ASP A 298 19.06 -8.78 6.30
N GLY A 299 19.52 -8.32 7.47
CA GLY A 299 20.64 -7.41 7.62
C GLY A 299 20.26 -5.94 7.83
N THR A 300 18.97 -5.63 8.06
CA THR A 300 18.50 -4.26 8.28
C THR A 300 18.02 -4.05 9.72
N LEU A 301 18.48 -2.98 10.38
CA LEU A 301 18.03 -2.55 11.70
C LEU A 301 17.45 -1.12 11.62
N PRO A 302 16.13 -0.93 11.76
CA PRO A 302 15.55 0.41 11.74
C PRO A 302 15.92 1.19 13.00
N ILE A 303 16.51 2.37 12.80
CA ILE A 303 16.62 3.43 13.79
C ILE A 303 15.46 4.40 13.52
N ALA A 304 14.39 4.28 14.28
CA ALA A 304 13.13 4.94 13.97
C ALA A 304 12.42 5.48 15.20
N GLY A 305 11.70 6.58 15.01
CA GLY A 305 10.99 7.26 16.08
C GLY A 305 10.08 8.37 15.56
N TRP A 306 9.76 9.31 16.45
CA TRP A 306 9.10 10.55 16.08
C TRP A 306 9.76 11.76 16.76
N LEU A 307 9.65 12.91 16.09
CA LEU A 307 10.15 14.19 16.50
C LEU A 307 9.08 15.24 16.20
N TRP A 308 8.73 16.05 17.20
CA TRP A 308 7.85 17.19 17.07
C TRP A 308 8.66 18.47 17.28
N ASP A 309 8.74 19.31 16.26
CA ASP A 309 9.46 20.58 16.27
C ASP A 309 8.61 21.69 15.61
N PRO A 310 7.60 22.22 16.34
CA PRO A 310 6.67 23.21 15.80
C PRO A 310 7.34 24.54 15.46
N LEU A 311 8.47 24.85 16.11
CA LEU A 311 9.22 26.09 15.94
C LEU A 311 10.33 25.96 14.87
N LYS A 312 10.44 24.79 14.22
CA LYS A 312 11.42 24.49 13.16
C LYS A 312 12.86 24.84 13.56
N LYS A 313 13.23 24.51 14.80
CA LYS A 313 14.58 24.74 15.34
C LYS A 313 15.60 23.72 14.82
N ILE A 314 15.16 22.52 14.44
CA ILE A 314 15.99 21.43 13.95
C ILE A 314 16.08 21.54 12.42
N GLN A 315 17.32 21.59 11.94
CA GLN A 315 17.64 21.74 10.52
C GLN A 315 17.85 20.39 9.84
N GLN A 316 18.41 19.42 10.57
CA GLN A 316 18.77 18.11 10.04
C GLN A 316 18.87 17.09 11.18
N LEU A 317 18.61 15.83 10.86
CA LEU A 317 18.90 14.67 11.69
C LEU A 317 20.03 13.84 11.07
N GLU A 318 20.91 13.31 11.90
CA GLU A 318 22.07 12.51 11.52
C GLU A 318 22.16 11.26 12.39
N LEU A 319 22.57 10.15 11.80
CA LEU A 319 22.88 8.92 12.50
C LEU A 319 24.40 8.82 12.69
N HIS A 320 24.81 8.54 13.92
CA HIS A 320 26.16 8.09 14.23
C HIS A 320 26.12 6.69 14.86
N VAL A 321 27.06 5.82 14.46
CA VAL A 321 27.28 4.52 15.08
C VAL A 321 28.72 4.45 15.56
N ASP A 322 28.92 4.14 16.83
CA ASP A 322 30.23 4.11 17.47
C ASP A 322 31.03 5.41 17.29
N SER A 323 30.36 6.55 17.40
CA SER A 323 30.84 7.92 17.11
C SER A 323 31.15 8.25 15.64
N GLU A 324 31.07 7.28 14.73
CA GLU A 324 31.29 7.50 13.30
C GLU A 324 29.99 7.98 12.65
N TYR A 325 30.08 8.97 11.77
CA TYR A 325 28.94 9.45 11.00
C TYR A 325 28.51 8.41 9.97
N VAL A 326 27.24 8.00 10.02
CA VAL A 326 26.67 7.03 9.08
C VAL A 326 25.95 7.74 7.93
N GLY A 327 25.11 8.74 8.24
CA GLY A 327 24.33 9.43 7.22
C GLY A 327 23.21 10.31 7.76
N PRO A 328 22.53 11.08 6.87
CA PRO A 328 21.36 11.86 7.23
C PRO A 328 20.16 10.93 7.51
N ILE A 329 19.33 11.30 8.47
CA ILE A 329 18.10 10.58 8.79
C ILE A 329 16.92 11.35 8.18
N ALA A 330 16.13 10.66 7.36
CA ALA A 330 14.92 11.22 6.80
C ALA A 330 13.89 11.53 7.90
N TYR A 331 13.13 12.61 7.72
CA TYR A 331 12.11 13.08 8.65
C TYR A 331 10.83 13.45 7.87
N GLY A 332 9.70 13.52 8.56
CA GLY A 332 8.40 13.83 7.97
C GLY A 332 7.61 12.58 7.56
N PHE A 333 7.99 11.41 8.06
CA PHE A 333 7.22 10.18 7.90
C PHE A 333 5.88 10.27 8.65
N ASN A 334 4.89 9.53 8.16
CA ASN A 334 3.57 9.43 8.77
C ASN A 334 3.64 8.75 10.14
N ARG A 335 3.03 9.38 11.14
CA ARG A 335 2.81 8.91 12.52
C ARG A 335 1.44 9.35 13.00
N LEU A 336 0.43 8.80 12.34
CA LEU A 336 -0.97 9.08 12.64
C LEU A 336 -1.37 8.60 14.04
N ASP A 337 -0.71 7.54 14.55
CA ASP A 337 -0.81 7.07 15.93
C ASP A 337 -0.43 8.15 16.94
N VAL A 338 0.72 8.79 16.74
CA VAL A 338 1.21 9.89 17.60
C VAL A 338 0.28 11.10 17.50
N TYR A 339 -0.11 11.44 16.29
CA TYR A 339 -1.06 12.51 16.05
C TYR A 339 -2.42 12.25 16.73
N ARG A 340 -2.94 11.01 16.73
CA ARG A 340 -4.18 10.68 17.44
C ARG A 340 -4.01 10.75 18.97
N ALA A 341 -2.89 10.27 19.48
CA ALA A 341 -2.64 10.14 20.92
C ALA A 341 -2.32 11.47 21.62
N GLU A 342 -1.67 12.42 20.96
CA GLU A 342 -1.12 13.63 21.60
C GLU A 342 -1.77 14.91 21.05
N ALA A 343 -2.58 15.59 21.86
CA ALA A 343 -3.34 16.77 21.45
C ALA A 343 -2.47 17.90 20.86
N SER A 344 -1.28 18.14 21.42
CA SER A 344 -0.38 19.22 20.98
C SER A 344 0.31 18.99 19.63
N ILE A 345 0.32 17.75 19.12
CA ILE A 345 0.90 17.41 17.82
C ILE A 345 -0.14 17.64 16.73
N THR A 346 0.03 18.71 15.95
CA THR A 346 -0.99 19.18 14.98
C THR A 346 -0.81 18.64 13.57
N THR A 347 0.18 17.79 13.33
CA THR A 347 0.42 17.09 12.06
C THR A 347 0.91 15.67 12.32
N PRO A 348 0.50 14.69 11.50
CA PRO A 348 1.03 13.33 11.58
C PRO A 348 2.40 13.16 10.94
N SER A 349 2.97 14.17 10.27
CA SER A 349 4.28 14.07 9.61
C SER A 349 5.44 14.30 10.60
N THR A 350 5.52 13.48 11.65
CA THR A 350 6.50 13.60 12.75
C THR A 350 7.49 12.45 12.80
N GLY A 351 7.35 11.42 11.98
CA GLY A 351 8.24 10.26 12.02
C GLY A 351 9.63 10.57 11.47
N PHE A 352 10.66 9.91 12.03
CA PHE A 352 11.99 9.80 11.44
C PHE A 352 12.39 8.32 11.33
N ARG A 353 13.21 7.98 10.33
CA ARG A 353 13.70 6.62 10.13
C ARG A 353 15.01 6.58 9.37
N TYR A 354 15.90 5.68 9.79
CA TYR A 354 17.06 5.22 9.04
C TYR A 354 17.13 3.70 9.11
N ASP A 355 17.16 3.02 7.96
CA ASP A 355 17.30 1.57 7.89
C ASP A 355 18.79 1.20 7.86
N LEU A 356 19.37 0.90 9.03
CA LEU A 356 20.80 0.63 9.17
C LEU A 356 21.16 -0.75 8.60
N ASP A 357 21.97 -0.77 7.54
CA ASP A 357 22.61 -2.00 7.05
C ASP A 357 23.71 -2.44 8.04
N PHE A 358 23.39 -3.43 8.87
CA PHE A 358 24.32 -3.95 9.86
C PHE A 358 25.21 -5.08 9.32
N THR A 359 25.06 -5.48 8.04
CA THR A 359 25.82 -6.62 7.47
C THR A 359 27.32 -6.39 7.41
N ARG A 360 27.74 -5.12 7.46
CA ARG A 360 29.16 -4.70 7.44
C ARG A 360 29.68 -4.31 8.84
N ILE A 361 28.82 -4.34 9.85
CA ILE A 361 29.19 -4.05 11.23
C ILE A 361 29.78 -5.32 11.84
N LYS A 362 30.95 -5.21 12.47
CA LYS A 362 31.63 -6.35 13.09
C LYS A 362 30.81 -6.88 14.28
N PRO A 363 30.85 -8.19 14.60
CA PRO A 363 30.22 -8.69 15.82
C PRO A 363 30.72 -7.97 17.08
N GLY A 364 29.78 -7.57 17.96
CA GLY A 364 30.08 -6.75 19.13
C GLY A 364 28.91 -5.92 19.62
N ARG A 365 29.15 -5.18 20.71
CA ARG A 365 28.23 -4.15 21.21
C ARG A 365 28.49 -2.84 20.48
N HIS A 366 27.43 -2.19 20.03
CA HIS A 366 27.46 -0.93 19.28
C HIS A 366 26.51 0.08 19.92
N ILE A 367 26.75 1.36 19.67
CA ILE A 367 25.82 2.43 20.06
C ILE A 367 25.41 3.26 18.84
N ALA A 368 24.10 3.41 18.64
CA ALA A 368 23.51 4.32 17.69
C ALA A 368 23.09 5.61 18.38
N GLN A 369 23.46 6.77 17.84
CA GLN A 369 23.07 8.09 18.31
C GLN A 369 22.36 8.85 17.19
N VAL A 370 21.13 9.29 17.46
CA VAL A 370 20.37 10.20 16.59
C VAL A 370 20.67 11.62 17.05
N ILE A 371 21.28 12.42 16.19
CA ILE A 371 21.73 13.77 16.49
C ILE A 371 20.96 14.77 15.62
N ALA A 372 20.40 15.80 16.25
CA ALA A 372 19.80 16.95 15.58
C ALA A 372 20.81 18.09 15.47
N LYS A 373 20.84 18.78 14.32
CA LYS A 373 21.55 20.06 14.16
C LYS A 373 20.57 21.20 14.34
N SER A 374 20.89 22.15 15.23
CA SER A 374 20.14 23.39 15.42
C SER A 374 21.11 24.56 15.50
N GLN A 375 21.07 25.46 14.52
CA GLN A 375 21.99 26.62 14.43
C GLN A 375 23.47 26.21 14.52
N GLY A 376 23.85 25.10 13.89
CA GLY A 376 25.21 24.54 13.93
C GLY A 376 25.57 23.81 15.23
N ILE A 377 24.72 23.81 16.25
CA ILE A 377 24.94 23.12 17.53
C ILE A 377 24.31 21.71 17.45
N PRO A 378 25.05 20.63 17.80
CA PRO A 378 24.50 19.29 17.86
C PRO A 378 23.73 19.04 19.16
N TYR A 379 22.57 18.40 19.04
CA TYR A 379 21.72 17.97 20.14
C TYR A 379 21.39 16.47 20.02
N GLN A 380 21.41 15.75 21.13
CA GLN A 380 21.02 14.34 21.16
C GLN A 380 19.50 14.22 21.12
N VAL A 381 18.96 13.58 20.09
CA VAL A 381 17.54 13.21 19.99
C VAL A 381 17.30 11.87 20.70
N ALA A 382 18.18 10.90 20.46
CA ALA A 382 18.14 9.58 21.09
C ALA A 382 19.53 8.92 21.08
N GLU A 383 19.76 7.99 22.00
CA GLU A 383 20.87 7.04 21.95
C GLU A 383 20.37 5.64 22.33
N VAL A 384 20.92 4.61 21.70
CA VAL A 384 20.55 3.22 21.99
C VAL A 384 21.71 2.27 21.68
N GLU A 385 21.96 1.32 22.57
CA GLU A 385 22.91 0.23 22.32
C GLU A 385 22.22 -0.94 21.61
N PHE A 386 22.93 -1.61 20.71
CA PHE A 386 22.51 -2.84 20.05
C PHE A 386 23.69 -3.81 19.92
N VAL A 387 23.43 -5.07 19.60
CA VAL A 387 24.45 -6.13 19.57
C VAL A 387 24.41 -6.85 18.23
N VAL A 388 25.52 -6.81 17.49
CA VAL A 388 25.69 -7.66 16.31
C VAL A 388 26.28 -8.99 16.76
N VAL A 389 25.56 -10.09 16.54
CA VAL A 389 25.98 -11.41 16.99
C VAL A 389 26.60 -12.18 15.83
N ALA A 390 27.73 -12.84 16.10
CA ALA A 390 28.40 -13.70 15.12
C ALA A 390 27.56 -14.94 14.78
N ARG A 391 27.78 -15.51 13.59
CA ARG A 391 26.99 -16.68 13.11
C ARG A 391 27.18 -17.93 13.96
N ASP A 392 28.35 -18.10 14.55
CA ASP A 392 28.66 -19.17 15.49
C ASP A 392 28.07 -18.94 16.89
N GLN A 393 27.36 -17.82 17.09
CA GLN A 393 26.79 -17.38 18.37
C GLN A 393 27.83 -17.22 19.48
N ALA A 394 29.10 -17.01 19.12
CA ALA A 394 30.11 -16.69 20.10
C ALA A 394 29.72 -15.43 20.90
N ALA A 395 30.08 -15.41 22.18
CA ALA A 395 29.81 -14.26 23.03
C ALA A 395 30.42 -12.99 22.40
N PRO A 396 29.63 -11.91 22.22
CA PRO A 396 30.14 -10.69 21.61
C PRO A 396 31.26 -10.10 22.50
N PRO A 397 32.29 -9.49 21.91
CA PRO A 397 33.32 -8.78 22.67
C PRO A 397 32.72 -7.81 23.69
N SER A 398 33.28 -7.79 24.91
CA SER A 398 32.80 -6.95 26.02
C SER A 398 33.23 -5.48 25.94
N ALA A 399 33.87 -5.07 24.85
CA ALA A 399 34.33 -3.70 24.63
C ALA A 399 33.16 -2.72 24.68
N LYS A 400 33.34 -1.60 25.40
CA LYS A 400 32.34 -0.54 25.43
C LYS A 400 32.33 0.20 24.09
N PRO A 401 31.16 0.40 23.45
CA PRO A 401 31.08 1.17 22.22
C PRO A 401 31.47 2.64 22.47
N LYS A 402 32.10 3.25 21.47
CA LYS A 402 32.49 4.68 21.54
C LYS A 402 31.28 5.54 21.25
N LYS A 403 31.09 6.64 22.00
CA LYS A 403 29.98 7.56 21.74
C LYS A 403 30.45 9.01 21.70
N ILE A 404 29.71 9.84 20.98
CA ILE A 404 29.87 11.29 21.02
C ILE A 404 29.39 11.76 22.38
N ALA A 405 30.30 12.34 23.16
CA ALA A 405 30.04 12.81 24.51
C ALA A 405 29.55 14.26 24.54
N SER A 406 29.03 14.69 25.69
CA SER A 406 28.70 16.09 25.98
C SER A 406 27.65 16.73 25.07
N LEU A 407 26.76 15.94 24.48
CA LEU A 407 25.60 16.43 23.72
C LEU A 407 24.50 16.91 24.66
N LYS A 408 23.93 18.08 24.40
CA LYS A 408 22.69 18.53 25.06
C LYS A 408 21.51 17.76 24.49
N ALA A 409 20.52 17.43 25.32
CA ALA A 409 19.32 16.76 24.82
C ALA A 409 18.48 17.71 23.93
N ALA A 410 17.96 17.22 22.81
CA ALA A 410 17.18 18.02 21.85
C ALA A 410 15.90 18.58 22.48
N VAL A 411 15.32 17.87 23.45
CA VAL A 411 14.15 18.33 24.23
C VAL A 411 14.42 19.59 25.07
N THR A 412 15.68 20.01 25.22
CA THR A 412 16.02 21.31 25.84
C THR A 412 15.75 22.49 24.91
N LEU A 413 15.63 22.25 23.59
CA LEU A 413 15.14 23.24 22.64
C LEU A 413 13.65 23.45 22.87
N SER A 414 13.24 24.69 23.17
CA SER A 414 11.84 24.98 23.47
C SER A 414 10.90 24.48 22.36
N GLY A 415 9.85 23.76 22.76
CA GLY A 415 8.84 23.17 21.87
C GLY A 415 9.20 21.79 21.29
N VAL A 416 10.46 21.36 21.37
CA VAL A 416 10.90 20.08 20.83
C VAL A 416 10.49 18.92 21.73
N ARG A 417 9.87 17.90 21.14
CA ARG A 417 9.57 16.61 21.80
C ARG A 417 10.02 15.49 20.87
N SER A 418 10.53 14.39 21.42
CA SER A 418 10.97 13.25 20.62
C SER A 418 10.84 11.94 21.37
N TRP A 419 10.80 10.85 20.61
CA TRP A 419 10.84 9.49 21.12
C TRP A 419 11.52 8.57 20.11
N LEU A 420 12.21 7.55 20.61
CA LEU A 420 12.80 6.48 19.81
C LEU A 420 11.95 5.21 19.99
N ASP A 421 11.38 4.70 18.90
CA ASP A 421 10.60 3.45 18.91
C ASP A 421 11.49 2.22 18.69
N GLN A 422 12.47 2.34 17.80
CA GLN A 422 13.38 1.26 17.41
C GLN A 422 14.82 1.78 17.28
N PRO A 423 15.82 0.92 17.56
CA PRO A 423 15.69 -0.40 18.17
C PRO A 423 15.37 -0.32 19.66
N ARG A 424 14.98 -1.46 20.25
CA ARG A 424 14.94 -1.59 21.71
C ARG A 424 16.36 -1.63 22.30
N PRO A 425 16.57 -1.19 23.54
CA PRO A 425 17.87 -1.29 24.20
C PRO A 425 18.42 -2.70 24.18
N LEU A 426 19.68 -2.84 23.78
CA LEU A 426 20.40 -4.12 23.64
C LEU A 426 19.75 -5.09 22.66
N GLN A 427 19.03 -4.59 21.64
CA GLN A 427 18.53 -5.42 20.54
C GLN A 427 19.71 -6.17 19.91
N ASP A 428 19.65 -7.50 19.97
CA ASP A 428 20.58 -8.39 19.29
C ASP A 428 20.10 -8.62 17.84
N VAL A 429 21.04 -8.69 16.90
CA VAL A 429 20.76 -8.93 15.48
C VAL A 429 21.67 -10.01 14.91
N TYR A 430 21.10 -10.86 14.07
CA TYR A 430 21.74 -12.06 13.52
C TYR A 430 21.59 -12.07 12.00
N TYR A 431 22.65 -11.71 11.27
CA TYR A 431 22.54 -11.59 9.82
C TYR A 431 22.53 -12.95 9.11
N ASN A 432 21.38 -13.34 8.57
CA ASN A 432 21.20 -14.48 7.69
C ASN A 432 21.00 -14.01 6.23
N PRO A 433 22.00 -14.15 5.33
CA PRO A 433 21.82 -13.78 3.93
C PRO A 433 20.68 -14.54 3.23
N LEU A 434 20.36 -15.76 3.68
CA LEU A 434 19.24 -16.52 3.11
C LEU A 434 17.89 -15.90 3.48
N ALA A 435 17.76 -15.25 4.64
CA ALA A 435 16.57 -14.47 5.01
C ALA A 435 16.37 -13.26 4.08
N ARG A 436 17.46 -12.61 3.65
CA ARG A 436 17.41 -11.57 2.62
C ARG A 436 16.93 -12.13 1.29
N GLU A 437 17.45 -13.27 0.84
CA GLU A 437 16.98 -13.95 -0.38
C GLU A 437 15.50 -14.34 -0.30
N TRP A 438 15.05 -14.80 0.87
CA TRP A 438 13.65 -15.12 1.12
C TRP A 438 12.74 -13.90 1.02
N ASN A 439 13.11 -12.76 1.64
CA ASN A 439 12.35 -11.52 1.52
C ASN A 439 12.31 -11.01 0.07
N LEU A 440 13.42 -11.09 -0.67
CA LEU A 440 13.46 -10.72 -2.10
C LEU A 440 12.59 -11.63 -2.97
N PHE A 441 12.53 -12.93 -2.67
CA PHE A 441 11.62 -13.85 -3.36
C PHE A 441 10.15 -13.54 -3.05
N ARG A 442 9.82 -13.25 -1.79
CA ARG A 442 8.46 -12.83 -1.39
C ARG A 442 8.01 -11.56 -2.12
N GLU A 443 8.90 -10.58 -2.26
CA GLU A 443 8.65 -9.38 -3.07
C GLU A 443 8.47 -9.70 -4.55
N PHE A 444 9.28 -10.62 -5.07
CA PHE A 444 9.15 -11.11 -6.43
C PHE A 444 7.79 -11.78 -6.67
N GLN A 445 7.26 -12.56 -5.74
CA GLN A 445 5.92 -13.16 -5.88
C GLN A 445 4.83 -12.10 -6.03
N VAL A 446 4.80 -11.08 -5.16
CA VAL A 446 3.84 -9.98 -5.25
C VAL A 446 3.95 -9.26 -6.60
N PHE A 447 5.18 -8.90 -7.00
CA PHE A 447 5.43 -8.24 -8.29
C PHE A 447 4.95 -9.09 -9.48
N GLN A 448 5.26 -10.38 -9.49
CA GLN A 448 4.91 -11.25 -10.61
C GLN A 448 3.41 -11.51 -10.70
N PHE A 449 2.71 -11.60 -9.56
CA PHE A 449 1.26 -11.71 -9.56
C PHE A 449 0.59 -10.48 -10.18
N LEU A 450 0.97 -9.27 -9.72
CA LEU A 450 0.43 -8.03 -10.28
C LEU A 450 0.78 -7.86 -11.77
N LYS A 451 2.02 -8.21 -12.15
CA LYS A 451 2.44 -8.21 -13.56
C LYS A 451 1.60 -9.15 -14.40
N TYR A 452 1.40 -10.39 -13.96
CA TYR A 452 0.60 -11.38 -14.68
C TYR A 452 -0.86 -10.94 -14.79
N PHE A 453 -1.45 -10.42 -13.70
CA PHE A 453 -2.82 -9.90 -13.70
C PHE A 453 -3.00 -8.76 -14.71
N ARG A 454 -2.03 -7.83 -14.76
CA ARG A 454 -1.99 -6.77 -15.78
C ARG A 454 -1.89 -7.34 -17.20
N GLU A 455 -1.04 -8.33 -17.44
CA GLU A 455 -0.91 -8.99 -18.74
C GLU A 455 -2.23 -9.63 -19.19
N GLN A 456 -2.97 -10.26 -18.27
CA GLN A 456 -4.31 -10.79 -18.56
C GLN A 456 -5.30 -9.66 -18.90
N ALA A 457 -5.29 -8.55 -18.15
CA ALA A 457 -6.12 -7.38 -18.43
C ALA A 457 -5.85 -6.77 -19.82
N LEU A 458 -4.57 -6.65 -20.20
CA LEU A 458 -4.17 -6.20 -21.53
C LEU A 458 -4.62 -7.16 -22.63
N LYS A 459 -4.39 -8.47 -22.43
CA LYS A 459 -4.81 -9.51 -23.38
C LYS A 459 -6.32 -9.50 -23.60
N ALA A 460 -7.09 -9.19 -22.55
CA ALA A 460 -8.54 -9.04 -22.62
C ALA A 460 -8.99 -7.69 -23.24
N GLY A 461 -8.06 -6.77 -23.45
CA GLY A 461 -8.24 -5.56 -24.25
C GLY A 461 -8.45 -4.27 -23.46
N LEU A 462 -8.13 -4.25 -22.16
CA LEU A 462 -8.07 -3.00 -21.41
C LEU A 462 -6.84 -2.16 -21.83
N PRO A 463 -6.94 -0.82 -21.87
CA PRO A 463 -5.87 0.04 -22.35
C PRO A 463 -4.75 0.18 -21.31
N ALA A 464 -3.50 -0.07 -21.73
CA ALA A 464 -2.32 0.02 -20.86
C ALA A 464 -2.20 1.37 -20.12
N SER A 465 -2.56 2.47 -20.79
CA SER A 465 -2.51 3.82 -20.22
C SER A 465 -3.48 4.05 -19.06
N LYS A 466 -4.43 3.14 -18.82
CA LYS A 466 -5.38 3.23 -17.71
C LYS A 466 -5.23 2.09 -16.70
N LEU A 467 -4.20 1.26 -16.79
CA LEU A 467 -3.97 0.18 -15.83
C LEU A 467 -3.06 0.69 -14.70
N PHE A 468 -3.62 0.78 -13.50
CA PHE A 468 -2.95 1.25 -12.30
C PHE A 468 -2.75 0.10 -11.31
N SER A 469 -1.62 0.10 -10.61
CA SER A 469 -1.48 -0.69 -9.39
C SER A 469 -2.39 -0.17 -8.27
N HIS A 470 -2.54 -0.93 -7.20
CA HIS A 470 -3.17 -0.52 -5.96
C HIS A 470 -2.25 -0.98 -4.84
N GLN A 471 -1.30 -0.15 -4.40
CA GLN A 471 -0.24 -0.62 -3.51
C GLN A 471 -0.06 0.29 -2.30
N ILE A 472 0.08 -0.36 -1.15
CA ILE A 472 0.61 0.26 0.06
C ILE A 472 2.06 0.70 -0.13
N VAL A 473 2.44 1.78 0.55
CA VAL A 473 3.83 2.27 0.62
C VAL A 473 4.32 2.15 2.06
N PRO A 474 4.82 0.98 2.51
CA PRO A 474 5.05 0.76 3.94
C PRO A 474 6.05 1.73 4.54
N ASN A 475 7.09 2.09 3.77
CA ASN A 475 8.16 2.99 4.20
C ASN A 475 7.67 4.41 4.53
N VAL A 476 6.46 4.82 4.12
CA VAL A 476 5.95 6.17 4.42
C VAL A 476 5.64 6.36 5.91
N ASN A 477 5.51 5.26 6.67
CA ASN A 477 5.36 5.29 8.13
C ASN A 477 6.65 4.80 8.80
N SER A 478 7.21 5.59 9.71
CA SER A 478 8.51 5.26 10.30
C SER A 478 8.49 4.00 11.17
N SER A 479 7.35 3.65 11.77
CA SER A 479 7.24 2.51 12.69
C SER A 479 6.84 1.18 12.01
N TRP A 480 6.51 1.19 10.72
CA TRP A 480 6.02 -0.01 10.02
C TRP A 480 7.16 -0.93 9.62
N ASN A 481 6.90 -2.24 9.62
CA ASN A 481 7.86 -3.23 9.13
C ASN A 481 7.58 -3.55 7.65
N PRO A 482 8.37 -3.02 6.69
CA PRO A 482 8.11 -3.24 5.27
C PRO A 482 8.26 -4.71 4.85
N GLN A 483 9.04 -5.51 5.58
CA GLN A 483 9.26 -6.93 5.28
C GLN A 483 7.98 -7.76 5.44
N LEU A 484 7.04 -7.34 6.28
CA LEU A 484 5.79 -8.06 6.48
C LEU A 484 4.97 -8.10 5.18
N PHE A 485 4.90 -6.96 4.48
CA PHE A 485 4.16 -6.81 3.22
C PHE A 485 4.90 -7.40 2.01
N ALA A 486 6.23 -7.22 1.97
CA ALA A 486 7.06 -7.59 0.84
C ALA A 486 6.55 -6.99 -0.49
N VAL A 487 6.38 -5.66 -0.55
CA VAL A 487 5.87 -4.94 -1.73
C VAL A 487 6.92 -4.08 -2.44
N GLY A 488 8.16 -4.00 -1.95
CA GLY A 488 9.16 -3.03 -2.43
C GLY A 488 9.30 -2.97 -3.95
N LYS A 489 9.39 -4.14 -4.59
CA LYS A 489 9.46 -4.27 -6.06
C LYS A 489 8.29 -3.66 -6.83
N THR A 490 7.08 -3.63 -6.25
CA THR A 490 5.92 -3.06 -6.94
C THR A 490 5.93 -1.53 -7.02
N LEU A 491 6.82 -0.91 -6.24
CA LEU A 491 6.98 0.54 -6.12
C LEU A 491 8.19 1.07 -6.92
N GLU A 492 8.94 0.21 -7.61
CA GLU A 492 9.99 0.63 -8.55
C GLU A 492 9.36 1.30 -9.79
N GLY A 493 9.85 2.46 -10.23
CA GLY A 493 9.25 3.16 -11.39
C GLY A 493 9.46 2.49 -12.75
N THR A 494 10.28 1.43 -12.79
CA THR A 494 10.41 0.53 -13.95
C THR A 494 9.30 -0.51 -14.01
N ALA A 495 8.39 -0.55 -13.03
CA ALA A 495 7.26 -1.46 -13.04
C ALA A 495 6.36 -1.21 -14.28
N PRO A 496 5.77 -2.25 -14.88
CA PRO A 496 5.10 -2.11 -16.17
C PRO A 496 3.71 -1.45 -16.10
N TRP A 497 3.30 -0.85 -14.99
CA TRP A 497 1.98 -0.22 -14.79
C TRP A 497 2.10 1.27 -14.46
N ASN A 498 0.97 1.99 -14.53
CA ASN A 498 0.89 3.28 -13.86
C ASN A 498 0.79 3.04 -12.34
N HIS A 499 1.46 3.84 -11.53
CA HIS A 499 1.46 3.63 -10.09
C HIS A 499 0.14 4.12 -9.49
N GLY A 500 -0.55 3.25 -8.76
CA GLY A 500 -1.51 3.64 -7.73
C GLY A 500 -0.93 3.36 -6.35
N LEU A 501 -0.85 4.40 -5.53
CA LEU A 501 -0.21 4.38 -4.21
C LEU A 501 -1.26 4.71 -3.15
N ASN A 502 -1.41 3.89 -2.12
CA ASN A 502 -2.33 4.16 -1.02
C ASN A 502 -1.70 5.15 -0.04
N MET A 503 -2.48 6.12 0.42
CA MET A 503 -1.99 7.25 1.22
C MET A 503 -2.93 7.54 2.39
N TYR A 504 -2.40 7.41 3.60
CA TYR A 504 -3.11 7.67 4.86
C TYR A 504 -2.38 8.69 5.72
N GLY A 505 -3.12 9.46 6.50
CA GLY A 505 -2.53 10.41 7.45
C GLY A 505 -1.63 11.42 6.74
N GLY A 506 -0.41 11.56 7.24
CA GLY A 506 0.61 12.47 6.70
C GLY A 506 1.10 12.09 5.30
N ALA A 507 0.89 10.85 4.86
CA ALA A 507 1.30 10.43 3.52
C ALA A 507 0.56 11.19 2.40
N THR A 508 -0.68 11.65 2.67
CA THR A 508 -1.50 12.39 1.71
C THR A 508 -0.95 13.78 1.35
N ASP A 509 -0.01 14.32 2.14
CA ASP A 509 0.75 15.52 1.80
C ASP A 509 2.14 15.47 2.44
N SER A 510 2.96 14.52 1.96
CA SER A 510 4.30 14.27 2.49
C SER A 510 5.40 14.74 1.54
N ALA A 511 6.37 15.48 2.06
CA ALA A 511 7.60 15.80 1.33
C ALA A 511 8.39 14.53 1.00
N TRP A 512 8.54 13.63 1.98
CA TRP A 512 9.22 12.35 1.78
C TRP A 512 8.58 11.53 0.66
N LEU A 513 7.25 11.45 0.59
CA LEU A 513 6.57 10.67 -0.47
C LEU A 513 6.75 11.30 -1.85
N ARG A 514 6.77 12.64 -1.94
CA ARG A 514 7.09 13.34 -3.19
C ARG A 514 8.52 13.05 -3.65
N ASP A 515 9.48 13.09 -2.73
CA ASP A 515 10.88 12.78 -3.02
C ASP A 515 11.04 11.31 -3.43
N PHE A 516 10.35 10.39 -2.74
CA PHE A 516 10.28 8.98 -3.11
C PHE A 516 9.76 8.80 -4.54
N MET A 517 8.61 9.39 -4.89
CA MET A 517 8.07 9.32 -6.25
C MET A 517 9.03 9.91 -7.28
N ALA A 518 9.68 11.04 -6.97
CA ALA A 518 10.64 11.67 -7.87
C ALA A 518 11.89 10.80 -8.11
N GLN A 519 12.48 10.26 -7.05
CA GLN A 519 13.65 9.37 -7.11
C GLN A 519 13.35 8.08 -7.88
N HIS A 520 12.13 7.56 -7.72
CA HIS A 520 11.68 6.38 -8.44
C HIS A 520 11.17 6.69 -9.84
N GLY A 521 11.12 7.95 -10.28
CA GLY A 521 10.63 8.32 -11.62
C GLY A 521 9.12 8.13 -11.82
N ILE A 522 8.35 8.04 -10.72
CA ILE A 522 6.90 7.85 -10.74
C ILE A 522 6.23 9.16 -11.17
N ARG A 523 5.53 9.13 -12.32
CA ARG A 523 4.78 10.27 -12.89
C ARG A 523 3.40 9.81 -13.33
N GLY A 524 2.41 10.72 -13.34
CA GLY A 524 1.06 10.40 -13.81
C GLY A 524 0.37 9.30 -13.00
N TYR A 525 0.60 9.29 -11.68
CA TYR A 525 0.12 8.27 -10.75
C TYR A 525 -1.35 8.49 -10.34
N GLY A 526 -1.94 7.50 -9.68
CA GLY A 526 -3.22 7.59 -8.98
C GLY A 526 -3.07 7.34 -7.48
N VAL A 527 -4.10 7.68 -6.72
CA VAL A 527 -4.18 7.38 -5.28
C VAL A 527 -5.45 6.58 -5.02
N PRO A 528 -5.42 5.24 -5.13
CA PRO A 528 -6.58 4.37 -4.95
C PRO A 528 -7.23 4.45 -3.57
N GLU A 529 -6.46 4.90 -2.58
CA GLU A 529 -6.94 5.20 -1.24
C GLU A 529 -6.32 6.50 -0.74
N PHE A 530 -7.10 7.57 -0.70
CA PHE A 530 -6.66 8.92 -0.33
C PHE A 530 -7.35 9.38 0.95
N ASN A 531 -6.63 9.28 2.07
CA ASN A 531 -7.24 9.24 3.39
C ASN A 531 -6.49 10.10 4.42
N PRO A 532 -6.68 11.45 4.39
CA PRO A 532 -5.84 12.34 5.19
C PRO A 532 -5.96 12.19 6.70
N GLN A 533 -7.13 11.80 7.22
CA GLN A 533 -7.39 11.51 8.64
C GLN A 533 -6.87 12.60 9.61
N GLN A 534 -7.05 13.87 9.23
CA GLN A 534 -6.53 15.03 9.96
C GLN A 534 -7.65 16.03 10.29
N TRP A 535 -7.66 16.55 11.52
CA TRP A 535 -8.70 17.45 12.05
C TRP A 535 -8.17 18.58 12.93
N LYS A 536 -6.87 18.60 13.28
CA LYS A 536 -6.28 19.61 14.18
C LYS A 536 -5.85 20.89 13.49
N ARG A 537 -5.83 20.92 12.16
CA ARG A 537 -5.51 22.10 11.35
C ARG A 537 -6.60 22.28 10.29
N GLU A 538 -7.05 23.53 10.12
CA GLU A 538 -7.97 23.88 9.05
C GLU A 538 -7.28 23.80 7.67
N GLY A 539 -8.06 23.56 6.61
CA GLY A 539 -7.57 23.57 5.22
C GLY A 539 -6.66 22.42 4.79
N VAL A 540 -6.27 21.50 5.68
CA VAL A 540 -5.33 20.41 5.36
C VAL A 540 -5.80 19.50 4.25
N HIS A 541 -7.10 19.22 4.17
CA HIS A 541 -7.67 18.36 3.13
C HIS A 541 -7.58 19.01 1.75
N LEU A 542 -7.95 20.29 1.65
CA LEU A 542 -7.86 21.06 0.40
C LEU A 542 -6.40 21.17 -0.06
N ALA A 543 -5.50 21.52 0.86
CA ALA A 543 -4.07 21.64 0.57
C ALA A 543 -3.48 20.31 0.04
N ALA A 544 -3.86 19.18 0.65
CA ALA A 544 -3.42 17.86 0.20
C ALA A 544 -3.92 17.56 -1.23
N MET A 545 -5.21 17.80 -1.52
CA MET A 545 -5.75 17.59 -2.88
C MET A 545 -5.10 18.53 -3.92
N GLN A 546 -4.88 19.79 -3.57
CA GLN A 546 -4.16 20.76 -4.42
C GLN A 546 -2.71 20.33 -4.69
N SER A 547 -2.03 19.78 -3.68
CA SER A 547 -0.69 19.21 -3.78
C SER A 547 -0.65 18.10 -4.84
N HIS A 548 -1.65 17.21 -4.86
CA HIS A 548 -1.78 16.15 -5.86
C HIS A 548 -2.12 16.64 -7.26
N LEU A 549 -3.01 17.63 -7.40
CA LEU A 549 -3.26 18.29 -8.70
C LEU A 549 -1.97 18.91 -9.26
N LYS A 550 -1.19 19.58 -8.41
CA LYS A 550 0.09 20.18 -8.80
C LYS A 550 1.10 19.11 -9.22
N ALA A 551 1.20 18.03 -8.45
CA ALA A 551 2.10 16.90 -8.69
C ALA A 551 1.69 16.02 -9.90
N GLY A 552 0.53 16.26 -10.51
CA GLY A 552 0.08 15.55 -11.71
C GLY A 552 -0.53 14.18 -11.45
N ALA A 553 -1.19 14.00 -10.30
CA ALA A 553 -2.03 12.84 -10.07
C ALA A 553 -3.20 12.79 -11.07
N ARG A 554 -3.54 11.60 -11.55
CA ARG A 554 -4.67 11.36 -12.47
C ARG A 554 -5.99 11.28 -11.70
N PHE A 555 -5.96 10.62 -10.55
CA PHE A 555 -7.11 10.51 -9.67
C PHE A 555 -6.68 10.36 -8.21
N ILE A 556 -7.58 10.73 -7.32
CA ILE A 556 -7.56 10.34 -5.91
C ILE A 556 -8.89 9.68 -5.57
N SER A 557 -8.87 8.67 -4.71
CA SER A 557 -10.06 7.94 -4.28
C SER A 557 -10.24 8.06 -2.78
N PRO A 558 -11.03 9.04 -2.31
CA PRO A 558 -11.39 9.19 -0.90
C PRO A 558 -12.15 7.97 -0.35
N TYR A 559 -11.96 7.65 0.95
CA TYR A 559 -12.53 6.51 1.68
C TYR A 559 -13.88 6.03 1.17
N TYR A 560 -14.98 6.67 1.56
CA TYR A 560 -16.28 6.40 0.98
C TYR A 560 -17.32 7.43 1.35
N PHE A 561 -18.34 7.50 0.50
CA PHE A 561 -19.65 8.05 0.80
C PHE A 561 -20.65 6.90 0.81
N SER A 562 -21.71 7.01 1.62
CA SER A 562 -22.74 5.99 1.70
C SER A 562 -24.07 6.53 1.18
N VAL A 563 -24.66 5.83 0.21
CA VAL A 563 -26.07 6.04 -0.18
C VAL A 563 -26.99 5.03 0.49
N VAL A 564 -26.46 4.20 1.40
CA VAL A 564 -27.22 3.19 2.14
C VAL A 564 -28.02 3.86 3.25
N PRO A 565 -29.36 3.67 3.30
CA PRO A 565 -30.19 4.15 4.41
C PRO A 565 -29.70 3.65 5.77
N ALA A 566 -29.76 4.51 6.79
CA ALA A 566 -29.29 4.21 8.14
C ALA A 566 -29.88 2.91 8.73
N ARG A 567 -31.12 2.54 8.38
CA ARG A 567 -31.77 1.29 8.85
C ARG A 567 -31.05 0.00 8.42
N PHE A 568 -30.25 0.07 7.35
CA PHE A 568 -29.46 -1.06 6.87
C PHE A 568 -28.03 -1.04 7.40
N LYS A 569 -27.60 0.08 7.99
CA LYS A 569 -26.28 0.17 8.60
C LYS A 569 -26.31 -0.59 9.92
N GLY A 570 -25.31 -1.45 10.11
CA GLY A 570 -25.10 -2.16 11.36
C GLY A 570 -24.66 -1.22 12.48
N PRO A 571 -24.29 -1.78 13.65
CA PRO A 571 -23.65 -1.00 14.71
C PRO A 571 -22.38 -0.30 14.18
N GLU A 572 -22.04 0.86 14.75
CA GLU A 572 -20.83 1.58 14.36
C GLU A 572 -19.58 0.72 14.56
N GLN A 573 -18.76 0.65 13.51
CA GLN A 573 -17.45 0.02 13.46
C GLN A 573 -16.38 1.09 13.22
N GLY A 574 -15.10 0.71 13.36
CA GLY A 574 -13.97 1.61 13.13
C GLY A 574 -14.00 2.30 11.74
N VAL A 575 -14.52 1.61 10.72
CA VAL A 575 -14.65 2.14 9.37
C VAL A 575 -15.62 3.33 9.27
N ASN A 576 -16.64 3.40 10.13
CA ASN A 576 -17.63 4.49 10.09
C ASN A 576 -17.05 5.86 10.43
N ARG A 577 -15.91 5.90 11.13
CA ARG A 577 -15.15 7.14 11.36
C ARG A 577 -14.71 7.82 10.07
N MET A 578 -14.64 7.05 8.99
CA MET A 578 -14.07 7.43 7.70
C MET A 578 -15.15 7.73 6.65
N GLU A 579 -16.43 7.64 7.01
CA GLU A 579 -17.55 8.01 6.14
C GLU A 579 -17.58 9.53 5.91
N LEU A 580 -17.53 9.96 4.66
CA LEU A 580 -17.56 11.37 4.30
C LEU A 580 -19.01 11.88 4.27
N ARG A 581 -19.41 12.59 5.33
CA ARG A 581 -20.73 13.24 5.46
C ARG A 581 -20.61 14.50 6.32
N PRO A 582 -21.51 15.50 6.13
CA PRO A 582 -21.36 16.82 6.76
C PRO A 582 -21.39 16.83 8.29
N ASP A 583 -21.92 15.78 8.93
CA ASP A 583 -22.06 15.65 10.38
C ASP A 583 -21.03 14.70 11.02
N ASN A 584 -20.17 14.03 10.24
CA ASN A 584 -19.16 13.12 10.77
C ASN A 584 -17.83 13.81 11.08
N THR A 585 -17.65 14.26 12.31
CA THR A 585 -16.40 14.94 12.74
C THR A 585 -15.23 13.98 13.00
N ALA A 586 -15.47 12.67 13.02
CA ALA A 586 -14.45 11.68 13.31
C ALA A 586 -13.35 11.72 12.24
N ASP A 587 -12.10 11.75 12.69
CA ASP A 587 -10.89 11.82 11.85
C ASP A 587 -10.91 12.95 10.78
N GLY A 588 -11.73 13.99 10.95
CA GLY A 588 -11.85 15.12 10.04
C GLY A 588 -12.74 14.90 8.81
N SER A 589 -13.58 13.86 8.81
CA SER A 589 -14.40 13.45 7.66
C SER A 589 -15.36 14.53 7.14
N ASP A 590 -15.98 15.33 8.02
CA ASP A 590 -16.85 16.46 7.69
C ASP A 590 -16.10 17.60 6.99
N ARG A 591 -14.85 17.84 7.39
CA ARG A 591 -13.97 18.84 6.79
C ARG A 591 -13.49 18.37 5.43
N PHE A 592 -13.21 17.07 5.30
CA PHE A 592 -12.83 16.49 4.01
C PHE A 592 -14.00 16.52 3.02
N TYR A 593 -15.21 16.17 3.46
CA TYR A 593 -16.45 16.33 2.71
C TYR A 593 -16.58 17.74 2.12
N ARG A 594 -16.43 18.78 2.96
CA ARG A 594 -16.51 20.18 2.54
C ARG A 594 -15.39 20.57 1.58
N ALA A 595 -14.16 20.12 1.83
CA ALA A 595 -13.01 20.41 0.97
C ALA A 595 -13.18 19.84 -0.44
N ILE A 596 -13.82 18.68 -0.60
CA ILE A 596 -14.11 18.10 -1.93
C ILE A 596 -15.04 19.03 -2.72
N ILE A 597 -16.12 19.50 -2.10
CA ILE A 597 -17.07 20.43 -2.72
C ILE A 597 -16.38 21.75 -3.08
N GLU A 598 -15.60 22.30 -2.14
CA GLU A 598 -14.85 23.53 -2.36
C GLU A 598 -13.87 23.41 -3.52
N PHE A 599 -13.16 22.28 -3.63
CA PHE A 599 -12.16 22.09 -4.68
C PHE A 599 -12.78 21.85 -6.05
N ALA A 600 -13.91 21.14 -6.11
CA ALA A 600 -14.64 20.89 -7.34
C ALA A 600 -15.36 22.14 -7.89
N ALA A 601 -15.58 23.16 -7.05
CA ALA A 601 -16.21 24.41 -7.47
C ALA A 601 -15.25 25.41 -8.16
N GLN A 602 -13.95 25.09 -8.24
CA GLN A 602 -12.89 25.98 -8.75
C GLN A 602 -12.75 26.01 -10.27
#